data_AF-A0A974C0L8-F1
#
_entry.id   AF-A0A974C0L8-F1
#
_cell.length_a   1.000
_cell.length_b   1.000
_cell.length_c   1.000
_cell.angle_alpha   90.00
_cell.angle_beta   90.00
_cell.angle_gamma   90.00
#
_symmetry.space_group_name_H-M   'P 1'
#
loop_
_entity.id
_entity.type
_entity.pdbx_description
1 polymer ?
#
loop_
_entity_poly.entity_id
_entity_poly.type
_entity_poly.pdbx_seq_one_letter_code
_entity_poly.pdbx_strand_id
1 'polypeptide(L)'
;MNADLLSTLLSSANCDSYSIIVKYLNGIYDVLTPTIRRSLYNTLYAFLNGRFTSTGNACMINGETNKDWISNSFGRFSVYAPYNDLVKIQNDFNGMDLLSDLSSDQLAGLLLSGSVLSSDSNINSIALVLQGMSFSQLDTFLSSLQSIAATNNIVSIPNGKSVLLDAVYGTIAKQFSIFTNEQYKDYFGSKLGLLIGGITASQINLIPNSINCQTLQNM
;
A
#
# COMPACT_ATOMS: atom_id res chain seq x y z
N MET A 1 -9.39 -25.11 0.88
CA MET A 1 -9.01 -24.43 -0.37
C MET A 1 -7.55 -24.01 -0.29
N ASN A 2 -6.73 -24.31 -1.29
CA ASN A 2 -5.34 -23.84 -1.43
C ASN A 2 -5.11 -23.34 -2.87
N ALA A 3 -3.92 -22.82 -3.19
CA ALA A 3 -3.63 -22.23 -4.50
C ALA A 3 -3.67 -23.24 -5.65
N ASP A 4 -3.21 -24.47 -5.47
CA ASP A 4 -3.23 -25.50 -6.52
C ASP A 4 -4.67 -25.88 -6.90
N LEU A 5 -5.53 -26.08 -5.89
CA LEU A 5 -6.94 -26.35 -6.10
C LEU A 5 -7.64 -25.17 -6.77
N LEU A 6 -7.36 -23.95 -6.33
CA LEU A 6 -7.92 -22.74 -6.96
C LEU A 6 -7.46 -22.61 -8.42
N SER A 7 -6.18 -22.82 -8.71
CA SER A 7 -5.62 -22.79 -10.07
C SER A 7 -6.32 -23.80 -10.97
N THR A 8 -6.57 -25.01 -10.46
CA THR A 8 -7.32 -26.06 -11.18
C THR A 8 -8.74 -25.60 -11.51
N LEU A 9 -9.46 -25.01 -10.55
CA LEU A 9 -10.80 -24.47 -10.78
C LEU A 9 -10.81 -23.33 -11.80
N LEU A 10 -9.79 -22.48 -11.79
CA LEU A 10 -9.69 -21.33 -12.67
C LEU A 10 -9.30 -21.67 -14.11
N SER A 11 -8.68 -22.84 -14.35
CA SER A 11 -8.23 -23.27 -15.69
C SER A 11 -9.33 -23.32 -16.76
N SER A 12 -10.59 -23.50 -16.35
CA SER A 12 -11.76 -23.53 -17.23
C SER A 12 -12.78 -22.41 -16.94
N ALA A 13 -12.42 -21.47 -16.06
CA ALA A 13 -13.31 -20.40 -15.66
C ALA A 13 -13.38 -19.28 -16.72
N ASN A 14 -14.57 -18.73 -16.93
CA ASN A 14 -14.78 -17.43 -17.56
C ASN A 14 -14.99 -16.35 -16.46
N CYS A 15 -15.24 -15.10 -16.86
CA CYS A 15 -15.43 -14.01 -15.90
C CYS A 15 -16.66 -14.19 -15.00
N ASP A 16 -17.73 -14.82 -15.50
CA ASP A 16 -18.93 -15.08 -14.70
C ASP A 16 -18.63 -16.10 -13.59
N SER A 17 -18.05 -17.24 -13.95
CA SER A 17 -17.63 -18.28 -13.00
C SER A 17 -16.56 -17.79 -12.04
N TYR A 18 -15.64 -16.94 -12.51
CA TYR A 18 -14.63 -16.31 -11.67
C TYR A 18 -15.24 -15.50 -10.53
N SER A 19 -16.24 -14.66 -10.82
CA SER A 19 -16.91 -13.84 -9.80
C SER A 19 -17.57 -14.70 -8.70
N ILE A 20 -18.10 -15.87 -9.06
CA ILE A 20 -18.69 -16.84 -8.13
C ILE A 20 -17.59 -17.45 -7.24
N ILE A 21 -16.44 -17.79 -7.83
CA ILE A 21 -15.28 -18.30 -7.09
C ILE A 21 -14.80 -17.27 -6.07
N VAL A 22 -14.63 -16.00 -6.45
CA VAL A 22 -14.22 -14.93 -5.53
C VAL A 22 -15.21 -14.77 -4.36
N LYS A 23 -16.52 -14.82 -4.64
CA LYS A 23 -17.56 -14.78 -3.59
C LYS A 23 -17.43 -15.94 -2.61
N TYR A 24 -17.21 -17.16 -3.11
CA TYR A 24 -16.96 -18.33 -2.25
C TYR A 24 -15.70 -18.15 -1.41
N LEU A 25 -14.59 -17.68 -2.01
CA LEU A 25 -13.33 -17.46 -1.32
C LEU A 25 -13.47 -16.41 -0.20
N ASN A 26 -14.24 -15.35 -0.42
CA ASN A 26 -14.54 -14.35 0.61
C ASN A 26 -15.22 -14.97 1.83
N GLY A 27 -16.13 -15.93 1.62
CA GLY A 27 -16.86 -16.62 2.69
C GLY A 27 -15.98 -17.50 3.58
N ILE A 28 -14.83 -17.96 3.06
CA ILE A 28 -13.87 -18.76 3.83
C ILE A 28 -12.65 -17.97 4.30
N TYR A 29 -12.56 -16.67 3.98
CA TYR A 29 -11.36 -15.86 4.20
C TYR A 29 -10.85 -15.95 5.65
N ASP A 30 -11.73 -15.84 6.64
CA ASP A 30 -11.35 -15.84 8.07
C ASP A 30 -10.78 -17.17 8.55
N VAL A 31 -11.10 -18.27 7.87
CA VAL A 31 -10.57 -19.62 8.18
C VAL A 31 -9.16 -19.82 7.62
N LEU A 32 -8.77 -19.03 6.61
CA LEU A 32 -7.48 -19.16 5.94
C LEU A 32 -6.36 -18.44 6.70
N THR A 33 -5.17 -19.03 6.70
CA THR A 33 -3.97 -18.38 7.24
C THR A 33 -3.52 -17.23 6.33
N PRO A 34 -2.78 -16.22 6.84
CA PRO A 34 -2.26 -15.13 6.02
C PRO A 34 -1.42 -15.61 4.82
N THR A 35 -0.61 -16.65 5.00
CA THR A 35 0.19 -17.25 3.93
C THR A 35 -0.69 -17.82 2.82
N ILE A 36 -1.76 -18.55 3.18
CA ILE A 36 -2.69 -19.09 2.19
C ILE A 36 -3.43 -17.94 1.50
N ARG A 37 -3.89 -16.92 2.23
CA ARG A 37 -4.59 -15.77 1.63
C ARG A 37 -3.72 -15.05 0.59
N ARG A 38 -2.44 -14.81 0.88
CA ARG A 38 -1.50 -14.24 -0.08
C ARG A 38 -1.30 -15.13 -1.31
N SER A 39 -1.19 -16.45 -1.11
CA SER A 39 -1.07 -17.40 -2.21
C SER A 39 -2.32 -17.41 -3.10
N LEU A 40 -3.53 -17.32 -2.51
CA LEU A 40 -4.78 -17.21 -3.27
C LEU A 40 -4.87 -15.89 -4.02
N TYR A 41 -4.47 -14.75 -3.43
CA TYR A 41 -4.35 -13.48 -4.16
C TYR A 41 -3.49 -13.65 -5.42
N ASN A 42 -2.30 -14.25 -5.30
CA ASN A 42 -1.41 -14.46 -6.44
C ASN A 42 -2.08 -15.30 -7.54
N THR A 43 -2.82 -16.34 -7.17
CA THR A 43 -3.57 -17.18 -8.12
C THR A 43 -4.71 -16.40 -8.79
N LEU A 44 -5.46 -15.59 -8.03
CA LEU A 44 -6.52 -14.72 -8.55
C LEU A 44 -5.96 -13.68 -9.53
N TYR A 45 -4.84 -13.04 -9.18
CA TYR A 45 -4.15 -12.08 -10.03
C TYR A 45 -3.62 -12.72 -11.30
N ALA A 46 -3.00 -13.91 -11.22
CA ALA A 46 -2.48 -14.61 -12.39
C ALA A 46 -3.58 -14.91 -13.42
N PHE A 47 -4.77 -15.31 -12.95
CA PHE A 47 -5.92 -15.50 -13.83
C PHE A 47 -6.34 -14.19 -14.51
N LEU A 48 -6.53 -13.11 -13.75
CA LEU A 48 -6.97 -11.82 -14.29
C LEU A 48 -5.93 -11.21 -15.24
N ASN A 49 -4.65 -11.29 -14.92
CA ASN A 49 -3.56 -10.84 -15.79
C ASN A 49 -3.51 -11.65 -17.09
N GLY A 50 -3.77 -12.96 -17.05
CA GLY A 50 -3.89 -13.80 -18.25
C GLY A 50 -5.08 -13.40 -19.13
N ARG A 51 -6.23 -13.09 -18.52
CA ARG A 51 -7.41 -12.56 -19.22
C ARG A 51 -7.11 -11.20 -19.86
N PHE A 52 -6.53 -10.28 -19.08
CA PHE A 52 -6.12 -8.97 -19.59
C PHE A 52 -5.16 -9.08 -20.77
N THR A 53 -4.14 -9.93 -20.68
CA THR A 53 -3.16 -10.14 -21.76
C THR A 53 -3.80 -10.69 -23.05
N SER A 54 -4.84 -11.52 -22.92
CA SER A 54 -5.49 -12.17 -24.08
C SER A 54 -6.63 -11.35 -24.67
N THR A 55 -7.36 -10.57 -23.88
CA THR A 55 -8.58 -9.87 -24.33
C THR A 55 -8.57 -8.36 -24.07
N GLY A 56 -7.55 -7.83 -23.41
CA GLY A 56 -7.49 -6.42 -22.99
C GLY A 56 -8.41 -6.07 -21.83
N ASN A 57 -9.02 -7.06 -21.15
CA ASN A 57 -9.99 -6.85 -20.09
C ASN A 57 -9.80 -7.89 -18.96
N ALA A 58 -9.58 -7.42 -17.73
CA ALA A 58 -9.45 -8.23 -16.52
C ALA A 58 -10.81 -8.48 -15.85
N CYS A 59 -11.76 -9.04 -16.61
CA CYS A 59 -13.12 -9.31 -16.16
C CYS A 59 -13.90 -8.08 -15.65
N MET A 60 -13.53 -6.88 -16.10
CA MET A 60 -14.28 -5.66 -15.83
C MET A 60 -15.54 -5.63 -16.68
N ILE A 61 -16.68 -5.29 -16.07
CA ILE A 61 -17.93 -5.08 -16.79
C ILE A 61 -18.10 -3.60 -17.18
N ASN A 62 -18.84 -3.34 -18.26
CA ASN A 62 -19.04 -1.97 -18.75
C ASN A 62 -19.73 -1.09 -17.70
N GLY A 63 -19.15 0.06 -17.40
CA GLY A 63 -19.67 1.02 -16.41
C GLY A 63 -19.35 0.66 -14.95
N GLU A 64 -18.54 -0.37 -14.70
CA GLU A 64 -18.08 -0.72 -13.36
C GLU A 64 -17.14 0.36 -12.80
N THR A 65 -17.28 0.68 -11.51
CA THR A 65 -16.34 1.59 -10.85
C THR A 65 -15.05 0.85 -10.46
N ASN A 66 -13.95 1.57 -10.26
CA ASN A 66 -12.71 0.97 -9.73
C ASN A 66 -12.93 0.24 -8.38
N LYS A 67 -13.88 0.73 -7.57
CA LYS A 67 -14.24 0.12 -6.28
C LYS A 67 -14.92 -1.23 -6.48
N ASP A 68 -15.93 -1.26 -7.33
CA ASP A 68 -16.70 -2.46 -7.63
C ASP A 68 -15.81 -3.51 -8.31
N TRP A 69 -14.97 -3.08 -9.25
CA TRP A 69 -14.03 -3.97 -9.93
C TRP A 69 -13.04 -4.62 -8.97
N ILE A 70 -12.42 -3.90 -8.04
CA ILE A 70 -11.53 -4.51 -7.03
C ILE A 70 -12.29 -5.51 -6.16
N SER A 71 -13.49 -5.14 -5.72
CA SER A 71 -14.32 -5.99 -4.88
C SER A 71 -14.73 -7.29 -5.59
N ASN A 72 -15.11 -7.20 -6.86
CA ASN A 72 -15.50 -8.35 -7.67
C ASN A 72 -14.29 -9.19 -8.11
N SER A 73 -13.16 -8.55 -8.37
CA SER A 73 -11.93 -9.19 -8.83
C SER A 73 -11.21 -9.93 -7.71
N PHE A 74 -11.06 -9.31 -6.55
CA PHE A 74 -10.22 -9.84 -5.48
C PHE A 74 -10.95 -10.00 -4.14
N GLY A 75 -12.09 -9.33 -3.96
CA GLY A 75 -12.81 -9.35 -2.71
C GLY A 75 -11.92 -8.96 -1.53
N ARG A 76 -11.97 -9.74 -0.44
CA ARG A 76 -11.16 -9.50 0.77
C ARG A 76 -9.66 -9.77 0.56
N PHE A 77 -9.27 -10.41 -0.55
CA PHE A 77 -7.88 -10.66 -0.88
C PHE A 77 -7.20 -9.44 -1.54
N SER A 78 -7.96 -8.41 -1.90
CA SER A 78 -7.44 -7.16 -2.46
C SER A 78 -6.38 -6.49 -1.58
N VAL A 79 -6.44 -6.69 -0.26
CA VAL A 79 -5.45 -6.16 0.70
C VAL A 79 -4.01 -6.62 0.43
N TYR A 80 -3.84 -7.73 -0.30
CA TYR A 80 -2.54 -8.27 -0.67
C TYR A 80 -2.03 -7.74 -2.03
N ALA A 81 -2.83 -6.96 -2.74
CA ALA A 81 -2.48 -6.50 -4.08
C ALA A 81 -1.48 -5.34 -4.04
N PRO A 82 -0.27 -5.48 -4.62
CA PRO A 82 0.57 -4.35 -4.92
C PRO A 82 -0.18 -3.34 -5.79
N TYR A 83 0.00 -2.04 -5.54
CA TYR A 83 -0.67 -1.01 -6.33
C TYR A 83 -0.39 -1.15 -7.84
N ASN A 84 0.86 -1.46 -8.21
CA ASN A 84 1.27 -1.62 -9.60
C ASN A 84 0.62 -2.83 -10.29
N ASP A 85 0.25 -3.87 -9.53
CA ASP A 85 -0.49 -5.02 -10.08
C ASP A 85 -1.89 -4.58 -10.53
N LEU A 86 -2.55 -3.73 -9.74
CA LEU A 86 -3.87 -3.20 -10.07
C LEU A 86 -3.82 -2.31 -11.33
N VAL A 87 -2.87 -1.38 -11.37
CA VAL A 87 -2.67 -0.49 -12.54
C VAL A 87 -2.34 -1.28 -13.80
N LYS A 88 -1.61 -2.39 -13.69
CA LYS A 88 -1.19 -3.19 -14.84
C LYS A 88 -2.34 -3.89 -15.56
N ILE A 89 -3.37 -4.32 -14.83
CA ILE A 89 -4.44 -5.17 -15.37
C ILE A 89 -5.79 -4.47 -15.46
N GLN A 90 -5.89 -3.25 -14.97
CA GLN A 90 -7.10 -2.43 -15.09
C GLN A 90 -6.77 -1.10 -15.76
N ASN A 91 -7.37 -0.90 -16.93
CA ASN A 91 -7.26 0.36 -17.64
C ASN A 91 -7.93 1.47 -16.79
N ASP A 92 -7.30 2.63 -16.71
CA ASP A 92 -7.79 3.79 -15.96
C ASP A 92 -7.96 3.53 -14.45
N PHE A 93 -7.24 2.56 -13.90
CA PHE A 93 -7.21 2.36 -12.45
C PHE A 93 -6.65 3.59 -11.75
N ASN A 94 -7.47 4.21 -10.90
CA ASN A 94 -7.12 5.41 -10.16
C ASN A 94 -7.33 5.18 -8.67
N GLY A 95 -6.23 4.99 -7.93
CA GLY A 95 -6.27 4.80 -6.48
C GLY A 95 -6.79 6.01 -5.70
N MET A 96 -6.80 7.22 -6.29
CA MET A 96 -7.34 8.41 -5.63
C MET A 96 -8.85 8.31 -5.37
N ASP A 97 -9.58 7.54 -6.18
CA ASP A 97 -11.02 7.32 -6.00
C ASP A 97 -11.33 6.33 -4.86
N LEU A 98 -10.30 5.69 -4.31
CA LEU A 98 -10.38 4.55 -3.39
C LEU A 98 -9.58 4.76 -2.11
N LEU A 99 -9.17 5.99 -1.81
CA LEU A 99 -8.25 6.30 -0.71
C LEU A 99 -8.64 5.67 0.64
N SER A 100 -9.94 5.60 0.95
CA SER A 100 -10.45 4.98 2.18
C SER A 100 -10.43 3.45 2.19
N ASP A 101 -10.30 2.83 1.02
CA ASP A 101 -10.33 1.37 0.83
C ASP A 101 -8.93 0.77 0.63
N LEU A 102 -7.91 1.58 0.32
CA LEU A 102 -6.54 1.12 0.09
C LEU A 102 -5.85 0.68 1.39
N SER A 103 -5.08 -0.40 1.30
CA SER A 103 -4.16 -0.81 2.37
C SER A 103 -2.97 0.17 2.48
N SER A 104 -2.26 0.13 3.61
CA SER A 104 -1.02 0.92 3.78
C SER A 104 -0.01 0.70 2.66
N ASP A 105 0.13 -0.54 2.18
CA ASP A 105 1.05 -0.90 1.09
C ASP A 105 0.60 -0.30 -0.24
N GLN A 106 -0.70 -0.34 -0.49
CA GLN A 106 -1.30 0.24 -1.70
C GLN A 106 -1.21 1.75 -1.70
N LEU A 107 -1.42 2.41 -0.56
CA LEU A 107 -1.28 3.86 -0.42
C LEU A 107 0.16 4.31 -0.67
N ALA A 108 1.15 3.54 -0.21
CA ALA A 108 2.56 3.80 -0.50
C ALA A 108 2.88 3.66 -2.00
N GLY A 109 2.33 2.62 -2.64
CA GLY A 109 2.47 2.43 -4.09
C GLY A 109 1.79 3.52 -4.91
N LEU A 110 0.58 3.96 -4.49
CA LEU A 110 -0.14 5.08 -5.10
C LEU A 110 0.67 6.37 -4.99
N LEU A 111 1.23 6.67 -3.81
CA LEU A 111 2.05 7.87 -3.62
C LEU A 111 3.24 7.90 -4.59
N LEU A 112 3.88 6.75 -4.84
CA LEU A 112 5.03 6.63 -5.74
C LEU A 112 4.67 6.37 -7.22
N SER A 113 3.38 6.37 -7.59
CA SER A 113 2.97 6.23 -9.00
C SER A 113 3.21 7.48 -9.85
N GLY A 114 3.79 8.54 -9.26
CA GLY A 114 4.22 9.77 -9.94
C GLY A 114 3.10 10.79 -10.19
N SER A 115 1.93 10.34 -10.63
CA SER A 115 0.77 11.21 -10.92
C SER A 115 0.18 11.91 -9.70
N VAL A 116 0.37 11.35 -8.51
CA VAL A 116 -0.08 11.92 -7.25
C VAL A 116 0.78 13.13 -6.87
N LEU A 117 2.10 12.98 -6.96
CA LEU A 117 3.08 13.96 -6.47
C LEU A 117 3.17 15.22 -7.35
N SER A 118 2.43 15.28 -8.46
CA SER A 118 2.33 16.47 -9.32
C SER A 118 1.17 17.40 -8.94
N SER A 119 0.34 17.04 -7.96
CA SER A 119 -0.84 17.82 -7.55
C SER A 119 -0.89 18.01 -6.03
N ASP A 120 -0.85 19.26 -5.58
CA ASP A 120 -0.98 19.61 -4.15
C ASP A 120 -2.30 19.10 -3.56
N SER A 121 -3.39 19.11 -4.34
CA SER A 121 -4.67 18.56 -3.91
C SER A 121 -4.58 17.06 -3.65
N ASN A 122 -3.88 16.31 -4.51
CA ASN A 122 -3.71 14.86 -4.33
C ASN A 122 -2.81 14.55 -3.13
N ILE A 123 -1.72 15.31 -2.97
CA ILE A 123 -0.83 15.21 -1.81
C ILE A 123 -1.62 15.47 -0.52
N ASN A 124 -2.44 16.53 -0.47
CA ASN A 124 -3.24 16.86 0.69
C ASN A 124 -4.29 15.78 1.01
N SER A 125 -4.92 15.18 -0.01
CA SER A 125 -5.86 14.07 0.18
C SER A 125 -5.17 12.84 0.79
N ILE A 126 -3.98 12.47 0.31
CA ILE A 126 -3.20 11.38 0.92
C ILE A 126 -2.77 11.73 2.34
N ALA A 127 -2.27 12.95 2.56
CA ALA A 127 -1.87 13.41 3.88
C ALA A 127 -3.02 13.33 4.90
N LEU A 128 -4.25 13.67 4.49
CA LEU A 128 -5.44 13.55 5.34
C LEU A 128 -5.73 12.09 5.73
N VAL A 129 -5.56 11.15 4.80
CA VAL A 129 -5.70 9.71 5.10
C VAL A 129 -4.63 9.27 6.10
N LEU A 130 -3.37 9.65 5.87
CA LEU A 130 -2.24 9.31 6.74
C LEU A 130 -2.43 9.83 8.17
N GLN A 131 -2.97 11.03 8.35
CA GLN A 131 -3.25 11.61 9.68
C GLN A 131 -4.25 10.77 10.49
N GLY A 132 -5.16 10.05 9.82
CA GLY A 132 -6.14 9.18 10.46
C GLY A 132 -5.63 7.77 10.78
N MET A 133 -4.42 7.40 10.33
CA MET A 133 -3.90 6.04 10.47
C MET A 133 -3.27 5.79 11.86
N SER A 134 -3.39 4.55 12.33
CA SER A 134 -2.71 4.10 13.54
C SER A 134 -1.19 4.04 13.35
N PHE A 135 -0.45 3.95 14.46
CA PHE A 135 1.00 3.78 14.40
C PHE A 135 1.41 2.54 13.58
N SER A 136 0.74 1.39 13.75
CA SER A 136 1.08 0.17 13.00
C SER A 136 0.78 0.29 11.51
N GLN A 137 -0.29 1.02 11.14
CA GLN A 137 -0.64 1.28 9.76
C GLN A 137 0.37 2.22 9.09
N LEU A 138 0.83 3.26 9.81
CA LEU A 138 1.87 4.17 9.35
C LEU A 138 3.25 3.50 9.26
N ASP A 139 3.58 2.63 10.21
CA ASP A 139 4.79 1.82 10.18
C ASP A 139 4.83 0.94 8.92
N THR A 140 3.72 0.28 8.60
CA THR A 140 3.54 -0.52 7.38
C THR A 140 3.68 0.37 6.14
N PHE A 141 3.00 1.52 6.11
CA PHE A 141 3.05 2.46 4.99
C PHE A 141 4.49 2.93 4.72
N LEU A 142 5.22 3.38 5.74
CA LEU A 142 6.59 3.87 5.58
C LEU A 142 7.57 2.77 5.17
N SER A 143 7.41 1.56 5.73
CA SER A 143 8.21 0.39 5.32
C SER A 143 8.01 0.07 3.84
N SER A 144 6.75 0.04 3.41
CA SER A 144 6.38 -0.22 2.02
C SER A 144 6.82 0.90 1.09
N LEU A 145 6.74 2.16 1.54
CA LEU A 145 7.24 3.31 0.81
C LEU A 145 8.74 3.17 0.50
N GLN A 146 9.56 2.82 1.50
CA GLN A 146 11.00 2.58 1.29
C GLN A 146 11.26 1.36 0.41
N SER A 147 10.55 0.26 0.61
CA SER A 147 10.72 -0.97 -0.19
C SER A 147 10.39 -0.75 -1.67
N ILE A 148 9.30 -0.04 -1.95
CA ILE A 148 8.87 0.30 -3.32
C ILE A 148 9.85 1.28 -3.93
N ALA A 149 10.27 2.30 -3.17
CA ALA A 149 11.25 3.28 -3.64
C ALA A 149 12.58 2.62 -4.03
N ALA A 150 13.13 1.74 -3.18
CA ALA A 150 14.35 0.99 -3.46
C ALA A 150 14.21 0.11 -4.72
N THR A 151 13.07 -0.59 -4.85
CA THR A 151 12.80 -1.45 -6.02
C THR A 151 12.75 -0.66 -7.33
N ASN A 152 12.27 0.59 -7.28
CA ASN A 152 12.12 1.45 -8.44
C ASN A 152 13.24 2.50 -8.58
N ASN A 153 14.33 2.39 -7.80
CA ASN A 153 15.45 3.33 -7.78
C ASN A 153 15.03 4.79 -7.51
N ILE A 154 13.98 5.00 -6.71
CA ILE A 154 13.51 6.31 -6.27
C ILE A 154 14.28 6.70 -5.02
N VAL A 155 15.09 7.76 -5.12
CA VAL A 155 15.91 8.27 -4.00
C VAL A 155 15.33 9.52 -3.34
N SER A 156 14.35 10.17 -3.99
CA SER A 156 13.66 11.35 -3.47
C SER A 156 12.32 11.53 -4.17
N ILE A 157 11.34 12.08 -3.47
CA ILE A 157 10.11 12.62 -4.08
C ILE A 157 10.26 14.11 -4.40
N PRO A 158 9.64 14.63 -5.48
CA PRO A 158 9.82 16.02 -5.92
C PRO A 158 9.05 17.03 -5.06
N ASN A 159 7.83 16.70 -4.62
CA ASN A 159 6.92 17.61 -3.92
C ASN A 159 6.31 16.95 -2.68
N GLY A 160 5.71 17.77 -1.80
CA GLY A 160 4.87 17.28 -0.70
C GLY A 160 5.62 16.71 0.51
N LYS A 161 6.96 16.74 0.56
CA LYS A 161 7.76 16.17 1.67
C LYS A 161 7.31 16.67 3.04
N SER A 162 7.17 17.98 3.23
CA SER A 162 6.76 18.58 4.49
C SER A 162 5.33 18.18 4.88
N VAL A 163 4.38 18.31 3.95
CA VAL A 163 2.96 17.96 4.18
C VAL A 163 2.79 16.49 4.56
N LEU A 164 3.46 15.59 3.84
CA LEU A 164 3.41 14.15 4.10
C LEU A 164 4.14 13.77 5.39
N LEU A 165 5.27 14.43 5.69
CA LEU A 165 5.96 14.24 6.95
C LEU A 165 5.09 14.69 8.13
N ASP A 166 4.53 15.89 8.06
CA ASP A 166 3.62 16.44 9.07
C ASP A 166 2.45 15.50 9.35
N ALA A 167 1.89 14.89 8.30
CA ALA A 167 0.79 13.95 8.40
C ALA A 167 1.11 12.70 9.23
N VAL A 168 2.35 12.19 9.17
CA VAL A 168 2.74 10.97 9.87
C VAL A 168 3.47 11.24 11.20
N TYR A 169 4.16 12.38 11.30
CA TYR A 169 5.12 12.65 12.37
C TYR A 169 4.47 12.68 13.74
N GLY A 170 3.29 13.31 13.87
CA GLY A 170 2.60 13.42 15.15
C GLY A 170 2.26 12.07 15.78
N THR A 171 1.91 11.07 14.96
CA THR A 171 1.63 9.71 15.44
C THR A 171 2.90 8.95 15.80
N ILE A 172 3.98 9.12 15.01
CA ILE A 172 5.28 8.50 15.27
C ILE A 172 5.93 9.08 16.53
N ALA A 173 5.89 10.40 16.70
CA ALA A 173 6.48 11.11 17.83
C ALA A 173 5.91 10.67 19.19
N LYS A 174 4.64 10.24 19.22
CA LYS A 174 4.03 9.66 20.43
C LYS A 174 4.73 8.39 20.90
N GLN A 175 5.43 7.67 20.01
CA GLN A 175 6.17 6.45 20.33
C GLN A 175 7.62 6.71 20.75
N PHE A 176 8.13 7.93 20.61
CA PHE A 176 9.54 8.23 20.91
C PHE A 176 9.96 7.89 22.34
N SER A 177 9.04 7.99 23.31
CA SER A 177 9.33 7.62 24.71
C SER A 177 9.62 6.12 24.92
N ILE A 178 9.16 5.27 24.00
CA ILE A 178 9.33 3.80 24.07
C ILE A 178 10.23 3.25 22.95
N PHE A 179 10.69 4.11 22.04
CA PHE A 179 11.60 3.70 20.97
C PHE A 179 12.94 3.22 21.51
N THR A 180 13.39 2.07 21.03
CA THR A 180 14.77 1.62 21.19
C THR A 180 15.71 2.38 20.25
N ASN A 181 17.03 2.29 20.49
CA ASN A 181 18.02 2.87 19.58
C ASN A 181 17.89 2.30 18.15
N GLU A 182 17.52 1.02 18.01
CA GLU A 182 17.28 0.39 16.72
C GLU A 182 16.06 1.00 16.02
N GLN A 183 14.99 1.30 16.75
CA GLN A 183 13.81 1.97 16.19
C GLN A 183 14.12 3.40 15.76
N TYR A 184 14.94 4.15 16.52
CA TYR A 184 15.39 5.46 16.06
C TYR A 184 16.18 5.39 14.75
N LYS A 185 17.12 4.43 14.65
CA LYS A 185 17.89 4.20 13.44
C LYS A 185 17.02 3.77 12.26
N ASP A 186 16.06 2.87 12.49
CA ASP A 186 15.12 2.42 11.47
C ASP A 186 14.24 3.57 10.96
N TYR A 187 13.71 4.39 11.86
CA TYR A 187 12.84 5.50 11.47
C TYR A 187 13.59 6.62 10.73
N PHE A 188 14.66 7.15 11.33
CA PHE A 188 15.32 8.34 10.80
C PHE A 188 16.37 8.02 9.74
N GLY A 189 17.02 6.85 9.84
CA GLY A 189 18.00 6.39 8.85
C GLY A 189 17.39 5.64 7.67
N SER A 190 16.11 5.22 7.74
CA SER A 190 15.44 4.52 6.63
C SER A 190 14.02 4.99 6.37
N LYS A 191 13.04 4.66 7.23
CA LYS A 191 11.60 4.83 6.95
C LYS A 191 11.20 6.24 6.54
N LEU A 192 11.74 7.25 7.21
CA LEU A 192 11.48 8.66 6.91
C LEU A 192 12.34 9.23 5.77
N GLY A 193 13.29 8.48 5.20
CA GLY A 193 14.31 9.00 4.27
C GLY A 193 13.76 9.79 3.08
N LEU A 194 12.61 9.41 2.53
CA LEU A 194 11.98 10.14 1.41
C LEU A 194 11.30 11.44 1.85
N LEU A 195 10.88 11.52 3.10
CA LEU A 195 10.10 12.63 3.68
C LEU A 195 10.95 13.57 4.55
N ILE A 196 12.10 13.09 5.05
CA ILE A 196 12.89 13.77 6.09
C ILE A 196 13.40 15.15 5.66
N GLY A 197 13.58 15.37 4.35
CA GLY A 197 13.92 16.70 3.81
C GLY A 197 12.85 17.78 4.04
N GLY A 198 11.65 17.40 4.48
CA GLY A 198 10.58 18.31 4.90
C GLY A 198 10.52 18.59 6.40
N ILE A 199 11.46 18.08 7.21
CA ILE A 199 11.42 18.20 8.67
C ILE A 199 11.60 19.65 9.14
N THR A 200 10.82 20.03 10.14
CA THR A 200 10.83 21.38 10.73
C THR A 200 11.52 21.39 12.10
N ALA A 201 11.93 22.59 12.55
CA ALA A 201 12.53 22.76 13.88
C ALA A 201 11.59 22.33 15.02
N SER A 202 10.28 22.55 14.88
CA SER A 202 9.30 22.13 15.89
C SER A 202 9.20 20.61 15.99
N GLN A 203 9.29 19.90 14.87
CA GLN A 203 9.32 18.43 14.85
C GLN A 203 10.61 17.89 15.48
N ILE A 204 11.76 18.48 15.16
CA ILE A 204 13.04 18.11 15.78
C ILE A 204 12.97 18.23 17.31
N ASN A 205 12.31 19.28 17.83
CA ASN A 205 12.14 19.47 19.27
C ASN A 205 11.27 18.42 19.96
N LEU A 206 10.53 17.58 19.21
CA LEU A 206 9.78 16.45 19.79
C LEU A 206 10.67 15.24 20.05
N ILE A 207 11.86 15.18 19.45
CA ILE A 207 12.82 14.09 19.63
C ILE A 207 13.41 14.20 21.06
N PRO A 208 13.34 13.15 21.89
CA PRO A 208 13.86 13.19 23.24
C PRO A 208 15.37 13.45 23.30
N ASN A 209 15.78 14.36 24.19
CA ASN A 209 17.20 14.63 24.47
C ASN A 209 17.94 13.45 25.12
N SER A 210 17.23 12.38 25.50
CA SER A 210 17.79 11.17 26.10
C SER A 210 18.38 10.19 25.07
N ILE A 211 18.28 10.48 23.77
CA ILE A 211 18.94 9.67 22.73
C ILE A 211 20.45 9.84 22.88
N ASN A 212 21.17 8.72 22.98
CA ASN A 212 22.62 8.79 23.10
C ASN A 212 23.26 9.34 21.82
N CYS A 213 24.36 10.07 21.95
CA CYS A 213 25.06 10.70 20.83
C CYS A 213 25.48 9.70 19.74
N GLN A 214 25.79 8.45 20.11
CA GLN A 214 26.14 7.40 19.16
C GLN A 214 24.97 7.07 18.21
N THR A 215 23.73 7.09 18.71
CA THR A 215 22.54 6.84 17.90
C THR A 215 22.29 8.03 16.98
N LEU A 216 22.42 9.27 17.47
CA LEU A 216 22.30 10.49 16.66
C LEU A 216 23.33 10.55 15.52
N GLN A 217 24.54 10.05 15.73
CA GLN A 217 25.60 10.01 14.69
C GLN A 217 25.34 8.97 13.60
N ASN A 218 24.44 8.00 13.84
CA ASN A 218 24.14 6.89 12.93
C ASN A 218 22.71 6.92 12.39
N MET A 219 21.97 8.01 12.65
CA MET A 219 20.69 8.37 12.02
C MET A 219 20.97 9.13 10.73
#